data_AF-A0AAV7KMR8-F1
#
_entry.id   AF-A0AAV7KMR8-F1
#
_cell.length_a   1.000
_cell.length_b   1.000
_cell.length_c   1.000
_cell.angle_alpha   90.00
_cell.angle_beta   90.00
_cell.angle_gamma   90.00
#
_symmetry.space_group_name_H-M   'P 1'
#
loop_
_entity.id
_entity.type
_entity.pdbx_description
1 polymer ?
#
loop_
_entity_poly.entity_id
_entity_poly.type
_entity_poly.pdbx_seq_one_letter_code
_entity_poly.pdbx_strand_id
1 'polypeptide(L)'
;MAASVECQVSVVRLLLRCRQFPGALCCWELSTWQSGSWRRLSMERFLQDCRAALRQSDQESLGVHVVLGNEACDLDSMVSAITLAYFLAKTSSETNLAFIPVLNIPRADYPLRSEGTSLLRDNGIRDELLIFRDEVDLHVLHEAGLLSLTLVDHNVLPREDESLEEAVTEVIDHHALEMRASSACKVTVEPVGSCTTLVAERIFKGAPHLLDTQVASLLHGTIVLDCVNMTPAAGKVTPKDTECVTLLESRFPSLPRRDVIFDRLQKAKFDVTGLTTEQMLRKDLKALNSREISLAISAIYKTLEVFLQPPDLQQELSHFCQTHGYSVWVGMAIAFSDQGEPQRQLAVYSPDGHLRKLVCRVLEQAEDPDLRLTPLDSPFKDLQAYQQGNTVASRKKVLPIIKSFLRERERREALAAATQQDVLDGSHPHAAVKCQPNINWSCRNRGAGELGLDDEDVEEFSDPSETCLDDSQRYKAYFTGCRTQVDDASLDDDVILPPTPMNSLVEGSPLDKGLPKLTAEALLEKFSQITVADSNRNNRKK
;
A
#
# COMPACT_ATOMS: atom_id res chain seq x y z
N MET A 1 57.27 -19.03 1.92
CA MET A 1 58.16 -19.04 0.74
C MET A 1 57.42 -19.79 -0.34
N ALA A 2 56.84 -19.10 -1.33
CA ALA A 2 57.53 -18.70 -2.57
C ALA A 2 57.97 -19.96 -3.35
N ALA A 3 57.71 -20.18 -4.63
CA ALA A 3 57.16 -19.44 -5.76
C ALA A 3 56.82 -20.54 -6.81
N SER A 4 55.84 -20.39 -7.70
CA SER A 4 55.96 -19.78 -9.05
C SER A 4 56.97 -20.54 -9.94
N VAL A 5 56.80 -20.83 -11.24
CA VAL A 5 56.15 -20.16 -12.39
C VAL A 5 56.05 -21.23 -13.50
N GLU A 6 55.14 -21.02 -14.48
CA GLU A 6 55.27 -21.36 -15.92
C GLU A 6 54.06 -22.11 -16.51
N CYS A 7 53.09 -21.35 -17.04
CA CYS A 7 52.58 -21.56 -18.39
C CYS A 7 51.76 -20.34 -18.85
N GLN A 8 52.46 -19.27 -19.25
CA GLN A 8 51.93 -18.26 -20.17
C GLN A 8 52.69 -18.41 -21.49
N VAL A 9 52.05 -17.98 -22.58
CA VAL A 9 52.55 -17.86 -23.97
C VAL A 9 52.02 -18.96 -24.90
N SER A 10 50.78 -18.79 -25.37
CA SER A 10 50.33 -19.28 -26.68
C SER A 10 49.11 -18.50 -27.18
N VAL A 11 49.18 -17.16 -27.21
CA VAL A 11 48.26 -16.33 -28.01
C VAL A 11 49.00 -15.08 -28.54
N VAL A 12 50.06 -15.27 -29.32
CA VAL A 12 50.59 -14.22 -30.21
C VAL A 12 51.19 -14.88 -31.45
N ARG A 13 50.35 -15.21 -32.44
CA ARG A 13 50.79 -15.51 -33.81
C ARG A 13 49.59 -15.59 -34.76
N LEU A 14 49.00 -14.44 -35.10
CA LEU A 14 48.41 -14.21 -36.44
C LEU A 14 48.03 -12.73 -36.67
N LEU A 15 48.97 -11.81 -36.46
CA LEU A 15 48.85 -10.44 -36.97
C LEU A 15 50.13 -10.11 -37.72
N LEU A 16 50.14 -10.37 -39.02
CA LEU A 16 51.06 -9.80 -40.01
C LEU A 16 50.68 -10.33 -41.40
N ARG A 17 49.76 -9.64 -42.10
CA ARG A 17 49.72 -9.47 -43.57
C ARG A 17 48.44 -8.76 -44.01
N CYS A 18 48.52 -7.44 -44.16
CA CYS A 18 48.21 -6.72 -45.41
C CYS A 18 48.15 -5.22 -45.14
N ARG A 19 49.10 -4.49 -45.73
CA ARG A 19 49.05 -3.04 -45.94
C ARG A 19 48.60 -2.77 -47.38
N GLN A 20 47.94 -1.61 -47.56
CA GLN A 20 47.63 -0.85 -48.79
C GLN A 20 46.36 -1.31 -49.54
N PHE A 21 45.27 -0.53 -49.59
CA PHE A 21 45.08 0.73 -50.33
C PHE A 21 43.95 1.63 -49.73
N PRO A 22 43.87 2.94 -50.04
CA PRO A 22 43.00 3.91 -49.38
C PRO A 22 41.72 4.21 -50.16
N GLY A 23 40.60 4.43 -49.46
CA GLY A 23 39.36 4.90 -50.05
C GLY A 23 38.27 5.04 -48.99
N ALA A 24 37.77 6.26 -48.81
CA ALA A 24 36.92 6.66 -47.71
C ALA A 24 35.45 6.23 -47.89
N LEU A 25 34.77 6.07 -46.74
CA LEU A 25 33.35 6.35 -46.49
C LEU A 25 32.30 5.46 -47.17
N CYS A 26 31.87 4.41 -46.46
CA CYS A 26 30.46 4.22 -46.10
C CYS A 26 30.36 3.11 -45.03
N CYS A 27 30.24 3.47 -43.76
CA CYS A 27 29.81 2.55 -42.70
C CYS A 27 28.29 2.67 -42.58
N TRP A 28 27.57 1.83 -43.30
CA TRP A 28 26.23 1.41 -42.94
C TRP A 28 26.18 -0.11 -43.11
N GLU A 29 25.62 -0.77 -42.09
CA GLU A 29 25.24 -2.18 -42.00
C GLU A 29 26.29 -3.23 -41.56
N LEU A 30 25.77 -4.15 -40.74
CA LEU A 30 26.28 -5.46 -40.32
C LEU A 30 27.23 -5.52 -39.12
N SER A 31 26.68 -5.29 -37.92
CA SER A 31 27.29 -5.84 -36.70
C SER A 31 26.30 -6.07 -35.54
N THR A 32 25.34 -6.98 -35.66
CA THR A 32 24.65 -7.54 -34.46
C THR A 32 24.16 -8.98 -34.62
N TRP A 33 24.83 -9.83 -35.39
CA TRP A 33 24.56 -11.28 -35.31
C TRP A 33 25.85 -12.06 -35.48
N GLN A 34 26.53 -12.39 -34.36
CA GLN A 34 27.25 -13.66 -34.18
C GLN A 34 27.89 -13.81 -32.77
N SER A 35 27.53 -14.93 -32.14
CA SER A 35 28.31 -15.75 -31.20
C SER A 35 28.47 -15.32 -29.73
N GLY A 36 27.70 -15.96 -28.85
CA GLY A 36 28.31 -16.93 -27.93
C GLY A 36 28.81 -16.49 -26.54
N SER A 37 28.47 -15.32 -26.02
CA SER A 37 28.85 -14.90 -24.65
C SER A 37 27.66 -14.43 -23.79
N TRP A 38 26.63 -15.28 -23.66
CA TRP A 38 25.44 -15.00 -22.86
C TRP A 38 25.42 -15.81 -21.56
N ARG A 39 26.41 -15.65 -20.65
CA ARG A 39 26.38 -16.34 -19.33
C ARG A 39 26.99 -15.51 -18.20
N ARG A 40 26.39 -14.33 -17.94
CA ARG A 40 26.20 -13.62 -16.66
C ARG A 40 25.90 -12.16 -16.98
N LEU A 41 24.64 -11.87 -17.32
CA LEU A 41 24.16 -10.49 -17.32
C LEU A 41 23.57 -10.25 -15.93
N SER A 42 24.05 -9.23 -15.24
CA SER A 42 23.57 -8.83 -13.92
C SER A 42 22.14 -8.30 -13.99
N MET A 43 21.47 -8.18 -12.85
CA MET A 43 20.10 -7.63 -12.76
C MET A 43 20.00 -6.25 -13.46
N GLU A 44 21.01 -5.40 -13.30
CA GLU A 44 21.05 -4.08 -13.91
C GLU A 44 21.02 -4.15 -15.43
N ARG A 45 21.75 -5.09 -16.03
CA ARG A 45 21.74 -5.23 -17.49
C ARG A 45 20.37 -5.72 -17.97
N PHE A 46 19.77 -6.66 -17.25
CA PHE A 46 18.39 -7.09 -17.55
C PHE A 46 17.40 -5.92 -17.51
N LEU A 47 17.44 -5.08 -16.47
CA LEU A 47 16.57 -3.91 -16.35
C LEU A 47 16.83 -2.86 -17.46
N GLN A 48 18.09 -2.67 -17.86
CA GLN A 48 18.44 -1.84 -19.02
C GLN A 48 17.83 -2.39 -20.32
N ASP A 49 17.91 -3.69 -20.53
CA ASP A 49 17.36 -4.35 -21.72
C ASP A 49 15.82 -4.26 -21.73
N CYS A 50 15.15 -4.34 -20.57
CA CYS A 50 13.69 -4.12 -20.45
C CYS A 50 13.27 -2.73 -20.95
N ARG A 51 14.02 -1.68 -20.57
CA ARG A 51 13.77 -0.32 -21.04
C ARG A 51 13.98 -0.17 -22.55
N ALA A 52 14.96 -0.86 -23.10
CA ALA A 52 15.19 -0.86 -24.54
C ALA A 52 14.04 -1.57 -25.28
N ALA A 53 13.55 -2.69 -24.75
CA ALA A 53 12.44 -3.45 -25.31
C ALA A 53 11.14 -2.63 -25.41
N LEU A 54 10.78 -1.87 -24.37
CA LEU A 54 9.59 -0.98 -24.40
C LEU A 54 9.68 0.13 -25.44
N ARG A 55 10.89 0.57 -25.80
CA ARG A 55 11.08 1.58 -26.85
C ARG A 55 10.99 0.98 -28.26
N GLN A 56 11.16 -0.34 -28.36
CA GLN A 56 11.19 -1.09 -29.62
C GLN A 56 9.86 -1.81 -29.89
N SER A 57 9.02 -2.05 -28.88
CA SER A 57 7.71 -2.69 -29.03
C SER A 57 6.82 -1.99 -30.05
N ASP A 58 6.92 -0.66 -30.16
CA ASP A 58 6.15 0.14 -31.12
C ASP A 58 6.52 -0.14 -32.60
N GLN A 59 7.69 -0.74 -32.86
CA GLN A 59 8.22 -0.93 -34.21
C GLN A 59 8.26 -2.39 -34.66
N GLU A 60 8.47 -3.34 -33.74
CA GLU A 60 8.79 -4.74 -34.09
C GLU A 60 7.70 -5.76 -33.72
N SER A 61 6.52 -5.33 -33.23
CA SER A 61 5.45 -6.24 -32.76
C SER A 61 5.95 -7.26 -31.73
N LEU A 62 6.88 -6.83 -30.87
CA LEU A 62 7.42 -7.62 -29.78
C LEU A 62 6.35 -7.73 -28.68
N GLY A 63 6.04 -8.96 -28.26
CA GLY A 63 5.15 -9.18 -27.12
C GLY A 63 5.77 -8.65 -25.83
N VAL A 64 4.94 -8.17 -24.91
CA VAL A 64 5.36 -7.68 -23.60
C VAL A 64 4.61 -8.44 -22.51
N HIS A 65 5.38 -9.11 -21.65
CA HIS A 65 4.87 -9.73 -20.43
C HIS A 65 5.24 -8.86 -19.24
N VAL A 66 4.28 -8.17 -18.66
CA VAL A 66 4.51 -7.32 -17.48
C VAL A 66 4.30 -8.13 -16.21
N VAL A 67 5.27 -8.04 -15.30
CA VAL A 67 5.09 -8.46 -13.91
C VAL A 67 4.77 -7.22 -13.09
N LEU A 68 3.55 -7.17 -12.55
CA LEU A 68 2.98 -6.00 -11.90
C LEU A 68 2.72 -6.29 -10.41
N GLY A 69 3.26 -5.44 -9.53
CA GLY A 69 2.91 -5.42 -8.10
C GLY A 69 1.62 -4.64 -7.82
N ASN A 70 1.15 -4.61 -6.58
CA ASN A 70 -0.02 -3.83 -6.20
C ASN A 70 0.25 -2.31 -6.32
N GLU A 71 -0.79 -1.47 -6.31
CA GLU A 71 -0.61 -0.01 -6.37
C GLU A 71 0.14 0.54 -5.15
N ALA A 72 0.32 -0.28 -4.11
CA ALA A 72 1.20 0.07 -3.01
C ALA A 72 2.64 0.15 -3.31
N CYS A 73 3.08 -0.72 -4.21
CA CYS A 73 4.45 -0.78 -4.63
C CYS A 73 5.35 -0.67 -3.39
N ASP A 74 4.98 -1.38 -2.33
CA ASP A 74 5.82 -1.52 -1.15
C ASP A 74 6.98 -2.46 -1.48
N LEU A 75 7.82 -2.75 -0.49
CA LEU A 75 9.03 -3.51 -0.75
C LEU A 75 8.73 -4.90 -1.32
N ASP A 76 7.65 -5.55 -0.85
CA ASP A 76 7.26 -6.89 -1.28
C ASP A 76 6.85 -6.90 -2.76
N SER A 77 5.95 -6.01 -3.13
CA SER A 77 5.54 -5.79 -4.52
C SER A 77 6.71 -5.47 -5.45
N MET A 78 7.60 -4.53 -5.04
CA MET A 78 8.76 -4.14 -5.85
C MET A 78 9.71 -5.31 -6.12
N VAL A 79 10.10 -6.02 -5.06
CA VAL A 79 11.10 -7.08 -5.15
C VAL A 79 10.51 -8.32 -5.81
N SER A 80 9.26 -8.67 -5.52
CA SER A 80 8.54 -9.74 -6.19
C SER A 80 8.49 -9.50 -7.70
N ALA A 81 8.12 -8.29 -8.14
CA ALA A 81 8.03 -7.97 -9.57
C ALA A 81 9.39 -8.06 -10.27
N ILE A 82 10.42 -7.39 -9.71
CA ILE A 82 11.77 -7.35 -10.27
C ILE A 82 12.38 -8.75 -10.37
N THR A 83 12.34 -9.51 -9.28
CA THR A 83 13.01 -10.82 -9.22
C THR A 83 12.27 -11.89 -10.01
N LEU A 84 10.93 -11.84 -10.07
CA LEU A 84 10.14 -12.75 -10.90
C LEU A 84 10.32 -12.44 -12.39
N ALA A 85 10.27 -11.17 -12.80
CA ALA A 85 10.51 -10.80 -14.20
C ALA A 85 11.91 -11.25 -14.66
N TYR A 86 12.93 -11.05 -13.81
CA TYR A 86 14.28 -11.54 -14.08
C TYR A 86 14.33 -13.07 -14.22
N PHE A 87 13.66 -13.80 -13.33
CA PHE A 87 13.57 -15.25 -13.41
C PHE A 87 12.90 -15.71 -14.71
N LEU A 88 11.76 -15.13 -15.08
CA LEU A 88 11.02 -15.47 -16.29
C LEU A 88 11.85 -15.17 -17.55
N ALA A 89 12.48 -14.01 -17.63
CA ALA A 89 13.35 -13.63 -18.74
C ALA A 89 14.51 -14.59 -18.97
N LYS A 90 15.03 -15.21 -17.90
CA LYS A 90 16.19 -16.11 -17.98
C LYS A 90 15.81 -17.59 -18.16
N THR A 91 14.55 -17.94 -17.94
CA THR A 91 14.08 -19.34 -17.99
C THR A 91 13.10 -19.60 -19.12
N SER A 92 12.48 -18.57 -19.66
CA SER A 92 11.60 -18.67 -20.82
C SER A 92 12.39 -19.09 -22.07
N SER A 93 11.75 -19.91 -22.90
CA SER A 93 12.23 -20.24 -24.25
C SER A 93 11.69 -19.29 -25.32
N GLU A 94 10.80 -18.36 -24.95
CA GLU A 94 10.17 -17.45 -25.90
C GLU A 94 11.13 -16.32 -26.28
N THR A 95 11.41 -16.20 -27.58
CA THR A 95 12.37 -15.22 -28.11
C THR A 95 11.72 -13.92 -28.56
N ASN A 96 10.39 -13.88 -28.69
CA ASN A 96 9.63 -12.72 -29.14
C ASN A 96 8.73 -12.14 -28.03
N LEU A 97 9.16 -12.29 -26.77
CA LEU A 97 8.44 -11.82 -25.59
C LEU A 97 9.45 -11.20 -24.62
N ALA A 98 9.22 -9.94 -24.24
CA ALA A 98 10.01 -9.26 -23.21
C ALA A 98 9.31 -9.37 -21.85
N PHE A 99 10.02 -9.83 -20.82
CA PHE A 99 9.52 -9.89 -19.45
C PHE A 99 9.96 -8.64 -18.69
N ILE A 100 9.01 -7.82 -18.26
CA ILE A 100 9.27 -6.46 -17.79
C ILE A 100 8.66 -6.25 -16.41
N PRO A 101 9.46 -5.96 -15.38
CA PRO A 101 8.92 -5.54 -14.10
C PRO A 101 8.43 -4.09 -14.19
N VAL A 102 7.18 -3.84 -13.83
CA VAL A 102 6.62 -2.49 -13.73
C VAL A 102 6.28 -2.21 -12.27
N LEU A 103 6.84 -1.12 -11.74
CA LEU A 103 6.50 -0.61 -10.42
C LEU A 103 5.19 0.19 -10.52
N ASN A 104 4.13 -0.29 -9.85
CA ASN A 104 2.76 0.18 -10.06
C ASN A 104 2.44 1.50 -9.34
N ILE A 105 3.31 2.49 -9.51
CA ILE A 105 3.18 3.86 -9.03
C ILE A 105 3.78 4.80 -10.08
N PRO A 106 3.41 6.10 -10.10
CA PRO A 106 4.14 7.08 -10.88
C PRO A 106 5.59 7.20 -10.43
N ARG A 107 6.52 7.50 -11.35
CA ARG A 107 7.94 7.70 -11.02
C ARG A 107 8.14 8.75 -9.91
N ALA A 108 7.33 9.81 -9.91
CA ALA A 108 7.39 10.89 -8.93
C ALA A 108 7.18 10.40 -7.47
N ASP A 109 6.53 9.25 -7.31
CA ASP A 109 6.16 8.68 -6.02
C ASP A 109 7.18 7.66 -5.51
N TYR A 110 8.12 7.24 -6.37
CA TYR A 110 9.19 6.31 -5.98
C TYR A 110 10.00 6.75 -4.75
N PRO A 111 10.41 8.03 -4.62
CA PRO A 111 11.12 8.49 -3.42
C PRO A 111 10.33 8.29 -2.12
N LEU A 112 8.99 8.18 -2.19
CA LEU A 112 8.14 7.97 -1.01
C LEU A 112 8.30 6.57 -0.40
N ARG A 113 8.82 5.61 -1.17
CA ARG A 113 9.08 4.22 -0.75
C ARG A 113 10.52 4.07 -0.28
N SER A 114 10.88 4.83 0.76
CA SER A 114 12.24 4.99 1.27
C SER A 114 12.97 3.66 1.50
N GLU A 115 12.31 2.65 2.08
CA GLU A 115 12.86 1.31 2.27
C GLU A 115 13.17 0.58 0.95
N GLY A 116 12.27 0.67 -0.03
CA GLY A 116 12.44 0.12 -1.38
C GLY A 116 13.59 0.80 -2.11
N THR A 117 13.60 2.13 -2.12
CA THR A 117 14.68 2.91 -2.74
C THR A 117 16.04 2.62 -2.10
N SER A 118 16.09 2.49 -0.77
CA SER A 118 17.32 2.17 -0.04
C SER A 118 17.81 0.76 -0.38
N LEU A 119 16.94 -0.26 -0.35
CA LEU A 119 17.37 -1.63 -0.62
C LEU A 119 17.84 -1.81 -2.06
N LEU A 120 17.13 -1.24 -3.04
CA LEU A 120 17.51 -1.33 -4.45
C LEU A 120 18.85 -0.64 -4.71
N ARG A 121 19.05 0.56 -4.15
CA ARG A 121 20.32 1.31 -4.27
C ARG A 121 21.50 0.60 -3.62
N ASP A 122 21.32 0.03 -2.43
CA ASP A 122 22.35 -0.76 -1.74
C ASP A 122 22.78 -1.98 -2.55
N ASN A 123 21.88 -2.47 -3.40
CA ASN A 123 22.11 -3.56 -4.32
C ASN A 123 22.49 -3.08 -5.73
N GLY A 124 22.87 -1.81 -5.94
CA GLY A 124 23.36 -1.30 -7.22
C GLY A 124 22.30 -1.04 -8.29
N ILE A 125 21.02 -1.23 -7.96
CA ILE A 125 19.91 -0.94 -8.88
C ILE A 125 19.57 0.54 -8.77
N ARG A 126 19.91 1.30 -9.82
CA ARG A 126 19.62 2.73 -9.91
C ARG A 126 18.21 2.99 -10.39
N ASP A 127 17.64 4.10 -9.95
CA ASP A 127 16.28 4.57 -10.24
C ASP A 127 16.01 4.69 -11.76
N GLU A 128 17.05 4.98 -12.56
CA GLU A 128 16.96 5.06 -14.03
C GLU A 128 16.95 3.70 -14.72
N LEU A 129 16.97 2.58 -13.99
CA LEU A 129 16.80 1.25 -14.57
C LEU A 129 15.36 0.76 -14.42
N LEU A 130 14.64 1.30 -13.46
CA LEU A 130 13.28 0.90 -13.11
C LEU A 130 12.28 1.51 -14.10
N ILE A 131 11.18 0.80 -14.30
CA ILE A 131 10.06 1.21 -15.15
C ILE A 131 8.84 1.39 -14.25
N PHE A 132 8.18 2.53 -14.39
CA PHE A 132 7.04 2.93 -13.56
C PHE A 132 5.74 2.92 -14.36
N ARG A 133 4.63 2.97 -13.64
CA ARG A 133 3.30 2.84 -14.26
C ARG A 133 2.99 3.97 -15.26
N ASP A 134 3.48 5.17 -14.98
CA ASP A 134 3.35 6.34 -15.85
C ASP A 134 4.32 6.34 -17.05
N GLU A 135 5.17 5.32 -17.18
CA GLU A 135 6.11 5.14 -18.29
C GLU A 135 5.68 4.08 -19.30
N VAL A 136 4.60 3.34 -19.03
CA VAL A 136 4.07 2.28 -19.90
C VAL A 136 2.55 2.33 -19.95
N ASP A 137 2.00 2.44 -21.15
CA ASP A 137 0.57 2.35 -21.38
C ASP A 137 0.16 0.88 -21.58
N LEU A 138 -0.31 0.24 -20.51
CA LEU A 138 -0.73 -1.16 -20.54
C LEU A 138 -1.98 -1.36 -21.40
N HIS A 139 -2.91 -0.39 -21.42
CA HIS A 139 -4.13 -0.47 -22.21
C HIS A 139 -3.82 -0.46 -23.71
N VAL A 140 -2.90 0.40 -24.15
CA VAL A 140 -2.44 0.41 -25.56
C VAL A 140 -1.78 -0.92 -25.94
N LEU A 141 -0.94 -1.50 -25.08
CA LEU A 141 -0.33 -2.81 -25.33
C LEU A 141 -1.38 -3.93 -25.38
N HIS A 142 -2.42 -3.85 -24.55
CA HIS A 142 -3.51 -4.81 -24.52
C HIS A 142 -4.39 -4.72 -25.77
N GLU A 143 -4.79 -3.52 -26.18
CA GLU A 143 -5.55 -3.27 -27.41
C GLU A 143 -4.80 -3.75 -28.66
N ALA A 144 -3.47 -3.64 -28.65
CA ALA A 144 -2.60 -4.17 -29.71
C ALA A 144 -2.45 -5.69 -29.69
N GLY A 145 -2.97 -6.40 -28.68
CA GLY A 145 -2.81 -7.83 -28.49
C GLY A 145 -1.38 -8.25 -28.14
N LEU A 146 -0.57 -7.33 -27.62
CA LEU A 146 0.84 -7.54 -27.29
C LEU A 146 1.08 -7.77 -25.79
N LEU A 147 0.08 -7.51 -24.93
CA LEU A 147 0.21 -7.59 -23.48
C LEU A 147 -0.14 -8.97 -22.92
N SER A 148 0.68 -9.45 -22.00
CA SER A 148 0.28 -10.42 -20.97
C SER A 148 0.76 -9.94 -19.60
N LEU A 149 0.05 -10.33 -18.54
CA LEU A 149 0.29 -9.90 -17.16
C LEU A 149 0.55 -11.08 -16.23
N THR A 150 1.49 -10.90 -15.31
CA THR A 150 1.57 -11.63 -14.05
C THR A 150 1.36 -10.65 -12.90
N LEU A 151 0.38 -10.91 -12.03
CA LEU A 151 0.18 -10.13 -10.82
C LEU A 151 0.99 -10.76 -9.67
N VAL A 152 1.70 -9.92 -8.93
CA VAL A 152 2.39 -10.30 -7.70
C VAL A 152 1.90 -9.45 -6.54
N ASP A 153 1.75 -10.06 -5.36
CA ASP A 153 1.38 -9.35 -4.12
C ASP A 153 0.01 -8.65 -4.16
N HIS A 154 -0.83 -9.09 -5.10
CA HIS A 154 -2.27 -8.86 -5.19
C HIS A 154 -2.86 -9.84 -6.20
N ASN A 155 -4.18 -10.02 -6.13
CA ASN A 155 -4.90 -10.89 -7.04
C ASN A 155 -6.06 -10.21 -7.80
N VAL A 156 -6.30 -8.92 -7.56
CA VAL A 156 -7.37 -8.15 -8.23
C VAL A 156 -6.81 -6.83 -8.74
N LEU A 157 -7.03 -6.55 -10.02
CA LEU A 157 -6.66 -5.27 -10.62
C LEU A 157 -7.55 -4.13 -10.08
N PRO A 158 -7.02 -2.89 -9.95
CA PRO A 158 -7.86 -1.75 -9.63
C PRO A 158 -8.87 -1.49 -10.75
N ARG A 159 -9.95 -0.76 -10.44
CA ARG A 159 -11.04 -0.47 -11.41
C ARG A 159 -10.56 0.15 -12.72
N GLU A 160 -9.55 1.01 -12.66
CA GLU A 160 -8.96 1.65 -13.85
C GLU A 160 -8.33 0.62 -14.82
N ASP A 161 -7.95 -0.54 -14.30
CA ASP A 161 -7.31 -1.64 -15.01
C ASP A 161 -8.24 -2.84 -15.21
N GLU A 162 -9.54 -2.73 -14.89
CA GLU A 162 -10.50 -3.84 -15.02
C GLU A 162 -10.53 -4.41 -16.44
N SER A 163 -10.33 -3.58 -17.46
CA SER A 163 -10.25 -4.03 -18.86
C SER A 163 -9.02 -4.91 -19.16
N LEU A 164 -7.99 -4.91 -18.32
CA LEU A 164 -6.77 -5.70 -18.51
C LEU A 164 -6.88 -7.11 -17.91
N GLU A 165 -8.00 -7.46 -17.27
CA GLU A 165 -8.19 -8.73 -16.57
C GLU A 165 -8.00 -9.94 -17.51
N GLU A 166 -8.39 -9.80 -18.79
CA GLU A 166 -8.17 -10.83 -19.82
C GLU A 166 -6.69 -11.05 -20.17
N ALA A 167 -5.82 -10.08 -19.92
CA ALA A 167 -4.38 -10.21 -20.11
C ALA A 167 -3.68 -10.94 -18.96
N VAL A 168 -4.35 -11.17 -17.82
CA VAL A 168 -3.77 -11.80 -16.64
C VAL A 168 -3.61 -13.31 -16.87
N THR A 169 -2.35 -13.76 -16.91
CA THR A 169 -1.98 -15.16 -17.18
C THR A 169 -1.49 -15.90 -15.93
N GLU A 170 -0.97 -15.18 -14.94
CA GLU A 170 -0.51 -15.74 -13.68
C GLU A 170 -0.73 -14.77 -12.51
N VAL A 171 -1.01 -15.32 -11.34
CA VAL A 171 -1.12 -14.60 -10.07
C VAL A 171 -0.27 -15.33 -9.03
N ILE A 172 0.59 -14.60 -8.33
CA ILE A 172 1.36 -15.07 -7.18
C ILE A 172 1.10 -14.11 -6.03
N ASP A 173 0.37 -14.54 -5.02
CA ASP A 173 -0.07 -13.65 -3.95
C ASP A 173 -0.13 -14.38 -2.61
N HIS A 174 -0.08 -13.64 -1.52
CA HIS A 174 -0.22 -14.15 -0.15
C HIS A 174 -1.47 -13.64 0.58
N HIS A 175 -2.26 -12.77 -0.05
CA HIS A 175 -3.54 -12.31 0.45
C HIS A 175 -4.67 -13.33 0.21
N ALA A 176 -5.85 -13.07 0.75
CA ALA A 176 -7.03 -13.87 0.45
C ALA A 176 -7.37 -13.77 -1.04
N LEU A 177 -7.78 -14.89 -1.65
CA LEU A 177 -8.18 -14.92 -3.05
C LEU A 177 -9.55 -14.23 -3.21
N GLU A 178 -9.57 -13.09 -3.88
CA GLU A 178 -10.76 -12.28 -4.15
C GLU A 178 -11.20 -12.35 -5.63
N MET A 179 -10.26 -12.65 -6.53
CA MET A 179 -10.56 -12.81 -7.95
C MET A 179 -11.43 -14.04 -8.26
N ARG A 180 -12.17 -13.97 -9.38
CA ARG A 180 -12.89 -15.11 -9.91
C ARG A 180 -11.92 -16.02 -10.66
N ALA A 181 -11.86 -17.29 -10.28
CA ALA A 181 -10.98 -18.26 -10.93
C ALA A 181 -11.33 -18.41 -12.42
N SER A 182 -10.37 -18.09 -13.29
CA SER A 182 -10.41 -18.36 -14.73
C SER A 182 -9.55 -19.58 -15.06
N SER A 183 -10.00 -20.42 -16.00
CA SER A 183 -9.23 -21.61 -16.42
C SER A 183 -7.93 -21.26 -17.16
N ALA A 184 -7.76 -20.02 -17.61
CA ALA A 184 -6.57 -19.55 -18.33
C ALA A 184 -5.49 -18.94 -17.42
N CYS A 185 -5.83 -18.58 -16.18
CA CYS A 185 -4.91 -17.91 -15.26
C CYS A 185 -4.35 -18.92 -14.25
N LYS A 186 -3.02 -19.01 -14.17
CA LYS A 186 -2.36 -19.83 -13.16
C LYS A 186 -2.31 -19.08 -11.83
N VAL A 187 -2.94 -19.62 -10.79
CA VAL A 187 -3.04 -18.95 -9.48
C VAL A 187 -2.21 -19.69 -8.44
N THR A 188 -1.30 -18.97 -7.78
CA THR A 188 -0.54 -19.43 -6.59
C THR A 188 -0.86 -18.48 -5.45
N VAL A 189 -1.76 -18.90 -4.56
CA VAL A 189 -2.11 -18.13 -3.36
C VAL A 189 -1.85 -18.96 -2.11
N GLU A 190 -0.95 -18.47 -1.25
CA GLU A 190 -0.60 -19.12 0.01
C GLU A 190 -0.41 -18.07 1.11
N PRO A 191 -0.96 -18.28 2.32
CA PRO A 191 -0.91 -17.29 3.40
C PRO A 191 0.46 -17.26 4.10
N VAL A 192 1.51 -16.92 3.36
CA VAL A 192 2.88 -16.72 3.86
C VAL A 192 3.11 -15.29 4.33
N GLY A 193 4.20 -15.04 5.06
CA GLY A 193 4.49 -13.72 5.60
C GLY A 193 4.84 -12.66 4.53
N SER A 194 5.29 -13.10 3.35
CA SER A 194 5.67 -12.24 2.22
C SER A 194 5.41 -12.93 0.88
N CYS A 195 4.87 -12.22 -0.11
CA CYS A 195 4.79 -12.69 -1.50
C CYS A 195 6.17 -13.03 -2.07
N THR A 196 7.21 -12.28 -1.67
CA THR A 196 8.61 -12.54 -2.04
C THR A 196 9.08 -13.93 -1.60
N THR A 197 8.49 -14.52 -0.56
CA THR A 197 8.74 -15.93 -0.19
C THR A 197 8.33 -16.89 -1.31
N LEU A 198 7.17 -16.68 -1.94
CA LEU A 198 6.67 -17.52 -3.03
C LEU A 198 7.54 -17.36 -4.29
N VAL A 199 7.98 -16.14 -4.58
CA VAL A 199 8.91 -15.85 -5.68
C VAL A 199 10.28 -16.51 -5.42
N ALA A 200 10.82 -16.40 -4.21
CA ALA A 200 12.07 -17.05 -3.81
C ALA A 200 11.98 -18.57 -3.97
N GLU A 201 10.90 -19.19 -3.48
CA GLU A 201 10.66 -20.63 -3.63
C GLU A 201 10.63 -21.06 -5.11
N ARG A 202 9.97 -20.28 -5.97
CA ARG A 202 9.92 -20.54 -7.42
C ARG A 202 11.32 -20.51 -8.04
N ILE A 203 12.14 -19.54 -7.68
CA ILE A 203 13.53 -19.43 -8.17
C ILE A 203 14.36 -20.62 -7.68
N PHE A 204 14.23 -20.99 -6.39
CA PHE A 204 14.95 -22.14 -5.82
C PHE A 204 14.62 -23.45 -6.55
N LYS A 205 13.35 -23.68 -6.87
CA LYS A 205 12.88 -24.90 -7.55
C LYS A 205 13.20 -24.90 -9.05
N GLY A 206 13.06 -23.77 -9.73
CA GLY A 206 13.17 -23.68 -11.19
C GLY A 206 14.58 -23.41 -11.70
N ALA A 207 15.27 -22.43 -11.13
CA ALA A 207 16.56 -21.97 -11.64
C ALA A 207 17.44 -21.38 -10.53
N PRO A 208 17.87 -22.22 -9.54
CA PRO A 208 18.62 -21.73 -8.40
C PRO A 208 19.94 -21.08 -8.80
N HIS A 209 20.51 -21.42 -9.95
CA HIS A 209 21.74 -20.82 -10.47
C HIS A 209 21.62 -19.32 -10.82
N LEU A 210 20.41 -18.78 -10.93
CA LEU A 210 20.15 -17.36 -11.14
C LEU A 210 20.28 -16.52 -9.86
N LEU A 211 20.26 -17.17 -8.69
CA LEU A 211 20.55 -16.49 -7.43
C LEU A 211 22.05 -16.18 -7.37
N ASP A 212 22.36 -14.90 -7.34
CA ASP A 212 23.62 -14.35 -6.89
C ASP A 212 23.40 -13.55 -5.59
N THR A 213 24.48 -12.94 -5.05
CA THR A 213 24.39 -12.16 -3.81
C THR A 213 23.41 -11.00 -3.91
N GLN A 214 23.28 -10.38 -5.09
CA GLN A 214 22.40 -9.23 -5.32
C GLN A 214 20.93 -9.68 -5.24
N VAL A 215 20.54 -10.68 -6.02
CA VAL A 215 19.15 -11.21 -5.99
C VAL A 215 18.83 -11.78 -4.60
N ALA A 216 19.77 -12.51 -3.98
CA ALA A 216 19.57 -13.06 -2.64
C ALA A 216 19.38 -11.98 -1.58
N SER A 217 20.08 -10.85 -1.68
CA SER A 217 19.96 -9.70 -0.78
C SER A 217 18.62 -9.01 -0.89
N LEU A 218 18.09 -8.86 -2.12
CA LEU A 218 16.73 -8.34 -2.35
C LEU A 218 15.67 -9.24 -1.72
N LEU A 219 15.72 -10.55 -2.02
CA LEU A 219 14.77 -11.53 -1.48
C LEU A 219 14.86 -11.61 0.06
N HIS A 220 16.08 -11.69 0.61
CA HIS A 220 16.32 -11.81 2.05
C HIS A 220 15.83 -10.58 2.82
N GLY A 221 16.22 -9.38 2.38
CA GLY A 221 15.84 -8.15 3.06
C GLY A 221 14.33 -7.93 3.11
N THR A 222 13.64 -8.30 2.02
CA THR A 222 12.18 -8.16 1.89
C THR A 222 11.44 -9.12 2.80
N ILE A 223 11.73 -10.43 2.71
CA ILE A 223 11.07 -11.45 3.55
C ILE A 223 11.32 -11.15 5.03
N VAL A 224 12.54 -10.76 5.40
CA VAL A 224 12.89 -10.41 6.79
C VAL A 224 12.12 -9.18 7.28
N LEU A 225 11.88 -8.18 6.43
CA LEU A 225 11.10 -6.99 6.77
C LEU A 225 9.63 -7.36 7.03
N ASP A 226 8.98 -8.04 6.10
CA ASP A 226 7.55 -8.34 6.17
C ASP A 226 7.21 -9.36 7.26
N CYS A 227 8.11 -10.31 7.49
CA CYS A 227 8.04 -11.26 8.59
C CYS A 227 8.53 -10.71 9.94
N VAL A 228 8.78 -9.40 10.05
CA VAL A 228 9.15 -8.70 11.30
C VAL A 228 10.35 -9.37 11.99
N ASN A 229 11.48 -9.42 11.27
CA ASN A 229 12.71 -10.08 11.71
C ASN A 229 12.55 -11.58 12.00
N MET A 230 11.58 -12.24 11.34
CA MET A 230 11.22 -13.64 11.56
C MET A 230 10.76 -13.93 13.00
N THR A 231 10.21 -12.93 13.69
CA THR A 231 9.83 -13.06 15.10
C THR A 231 8.49 -13.80 15.22
N PRO A 232 8.42 -14.99 15.85
CA PRO A 232 7.16 -15.74 15.96
C PRO A 232 6.06 -14.97 16.70
N ALA A 233 6.45 -14.14 17.68
CA ALA A 233 5.53 -13.31 18.46
C ALA A 233 4.78 -12.25 17.62
N ALA A 234 5.25 -11.93 16.42
CA ALA A 234 4.57 -11.01 15.51
C ALA A 234 3.39 -11.68 14.76
N GLY A 235 3.29 -13.01 14.78
CA GLY A 235 2.19 -13.77 14.17
C GLY A 235 2.18 -13.77 12.63
N LYS A 236 3.20 -13.21 11.97
CA LYS A 236 3.28 -13.10 10.50
C LYS A 236 4.12 -14.19 9.82
N VAL A 237 5.09 -14.77 10.53
CA VAL A 237 6.06 -15.70 9.94
C VAL A 237 5.51 -17.11 9.81
N THR A 238 5.76 -17.75 8.67
CA THR A 238 5.40 -19.16 8.41
C THR A 238 6.64 -20.06 8.30
N PRO A 239 6.47 -21.39 8.34
CA PRO A 239 7.56 -22.32 8.08
C PRO A 239 8.22 -22.11 6.72
N LYS A 240 7.46 -21.75 5.68
CA LYS A 240 7.98 -21.52 4.34
C LYS A 240 8.87 -20.27 4.27
N ASP A 241 8.49 -19.19 4.95
CA ASP A 241 9.33 -17.98 5.08
C ASP A 241 10.66 -18.33 5.75
N THR A 242 10.58 -19.12 6.84
CA THR A 242 11.76 -19.56 7.61
C THR A 242 12.69 -20.43 6.77
N GLU A 243 12.13 -21.34 5.98
CA GLU A 243 12.88 -22.20 5.06
C GLU A 243 13.60 -21.36 3.99
N CYS A 244 12.88 -20.46 3.31
CA CYS A 244 13.46 -19.62 2.25
C CYS A 244 14.59 -18.72 2.79
N VAL A 245 14.39 -18.04 3.91
CA VAL A 245 15.42 -17.20 4.53
C VAL A 245 16.64 -18.03 4.95
N THR A 246 16.43 -19.20 5.54
CA THR A 246 17.53 -20.09 5.95
C THR A 246 18.32 -20.60 4.74
N LEU A 247 17.64 -20.93 3.64
CA LEU A 247 18.28 -21.33 2.39
C LEU A 247 19.12 -20.17 1.79
N LEU A 248 18.59 -18.96 1.75
CA LEU A 248 19.33 -17.76 1.30
C LEU A 248 20.59 -17.55 2.15
N GLU A 249 20.47 -17.57 3.47
CA GLU A 249 21.60 -17.37 4.40
C GLU A 249 22.66 -18.46 4.27
N SER A 250 22.24 -19.73 4.12
CA SER A 250 23.18 -20.85 3.98
C SER A 250 23.98 -20.78 2.67
N ARG A 251 23.37 -20.31 1.58
CA ARG A 251 24.00 -20.24 0.27
C ARG A 251 24.78 -18.94 0.05
N PHE A 252 24.41 -17.87 0.75
CA PHE A 252 25.05 -16.57 0.68
C PHE A 252 25.46 -16.08 2.08
N PRO A 253 26.55 -16.62 2.67
CA PRO A 253 26.97 -16.27 4.03
C PRO A 253 27.40 -14.80 4.21
N SER A 254 27.56 -14.05 3.11
CA SER A 254 27.85 -12.61 3.13
C SER A 254 26.61 -11.75 3.33
N LEU A 255 25.40 -12.33 3.32
CA LEU A 255 24.18 -11.59 3.60
C LEU A 255 24.22 -11.00 5.03
N PRO A 256 23.66 -9.80 5.23
CA PRO A 256 23.57 -9.21 6.56
C PRO A 256 22.74 -10.08 7.50
N ARG A 257 23.05 -10.03 8.80
CA ARG A 257 22.21 -10.66 9.83
C ARG A 257 20.79 -10.07 9.78
N ARG A 258 19.79 -10.89 10.10
CA ARG A 258 18.36 -10.53 10.04
C ARG A 258 18.03 -9.25 10.81
N ASP A 259 18.55 -9.11 12.03
CA ASP A 259 18.37 -7.90 12.87
C ASP A 259 18.98 -6.65 12.23
N VAL A 260 20.17 -6.78 11.62
CA VAL A 260 20.85 -5.66 10.96
C VAL A 260 20.08 -5.17 9.74
N ILE A 261 19.62 -6.09 8.88
CA ILE A 261 18.84 -5.70 7.70
C ILE A 261 17.46 -5.19 8.07
N PHE A 262 16.80 -5.82 9.05
CA PHE A 262 15.52 -5.39 9.58
C PHE A 262 15.57 -3.97 10.15
N ASP A 263 16.49 -3.71 11.08
CA ASP A 263 16.64 -2.38 11.70
C ASP A 263 16.96 -1.30 10.67
N ARG A 264 17.77 -1.64 9.66
CA ARG A 264 18.13 -0.71 8.59
C ARG A 264 16.91 -0.35 7.72
N LEU A 265 16.16 -1.34 7.26
CA LEU A 265 14.96 -1.10 6.45
C LEU A 265 13.86 -0.43 7.26
N GLN A 266 13.71 -0.79 8.53
CA GLN A 266 12.77 -0.15 9.45
C GLN A 266 13.12 1.33 9.69
N LYS A 267 14.41 1.68 9.79
CA LYS A 267 14.88 3.07 9.84
C LYS A 267 14.63 3.80 8.52
N ALA A 268 14.96 3.18 7.39
CA ALA A 268 14.75 3.76 6.07
C ALA A 268 13.27 4.09 5.83
N LYS A 269 12.33 3.25 6.28
CA LYS A 269 10.88 3.49 6.16
C LYS A 269 10.44 4.85 6.70
N PHE A 270 11.02 5.29 7.81
CA PHE A 270 10.73 6.58 8.44
C PHE A 270 11.69 7.70 8.04
N ASP A 271 12.70 7.40 7.21
CA ASP A 271 13.62 8.39 6.70
C ASP A 271 12.94 9.23 5.61
N VAL A 272 12.89 10.54 5.87
CA VAL A 272 12.38 11.57 4.98
C VAL A 272 13.49 12.51 4.51
N THR A 273 14.75 12.14 4.73
CA THR A 273 15.91 12.87 4.23
C THR A 273 15.92 12.83 2.69
N GLY A 274 16.12 13.99 2.07
CA GLY A 274 16.11 14.13 0.61
C GLY A 274 14.71 14.23 -0.01
N LEU A 275 13.62 14.07 0.76
CA LEU A 275 12.27 14.37 0.28
C LEU A 275 12.02 15.87 0.27
N THR A 276 11.36 16.34 -0.78
CA THR A 276 10.73 17.67 -0.80
C THR A 276 9.59 17.74 0.22
N THR A 277 9.15 18.94 0.58
CA THR A 277 7.99 19.13 1.46
C THR A 277 6.76 18.43 0.90
N GLU A 278 6.44 18.63 -0.39
CA GLU A 278 5.32 17.96 -1.04
C GLU A 278 5.41 16.42 -0.92
N GLN A 279 6.59 15.85 -1.20
CA GLN A 279 6.80 14.40 -1.06
C GLN A 279 6.62 13.94 0.39
N MET A 280 7.14 14.69 1.37
CA MET A 280 6.95 14.37 2.78
C MET A 280 5.47 14.38 3.17
N LEU A 281 4.70 15.35 2.68
CA LEU A 281 3.26 15.45 2.92
C LEU A 281 2.49 14.30 2.29
N ARG A 282 2.93 13.81 1.12
CA ARG A 282 2.28 12.72 0.38
C ARG A 282 2.67 11.32 0.88
N LYS A 283 3.86 11.16 1.49
CA LYS A 283 4.43 9.86 1.88
C LYS A 283 3.45 8.99 2.68
N ASP A 284 2.75 9.58 3.64
CA ASP A 284 1.70 8.90 4.41
C ASP A 284 0.50 9.83 4.58
N LEU A 285 -0.18 10.09 3.46
CA LEU A 285 -1.36 10.95 3.37
C LEU A 285 -2.66 10.15 3.38
N LYS A 286 -3.71 10.71 3.96
CA LYS A 286 -5.08 10.26 3.70
C LYS A 286 -5.97 11.46 3.45
N ALA A 287 -6.67 11.46 2.32
CA ALA A 287 -7.65 12.47 1.98
C ALA A 287 -9.05 12.06 2.48
N LEU A 288 -9.83 13.06 2.88
CA LEU A 288 -11.25 12.97 3.19
C LEU A 288 -11.96 14.04 2.36
N ASN A 289 -12.99 13.64 1.64
CA ASN A 289 -13.80 14.55 0.83
C ASN A 289 -15.22 14.59 1.38
N SER A 290 -15.78 15.78 1.40
CA SER A 290 -17.19 16.11 1.60
C SER A 290 -17.59 17.10 0.50
N ARG A 291 -18.90 17.34 0.27
CA ARG A 291 -19.37 18.14 -0.88
C ARG A 291 -18.64 19.48 -1.09
N GLU A 292 -18.26 20.16 -0.01
CA GLU A 292 -17.57 21.47 -0.07
C GLU A 292 -16.16 21.48 0.53
N ILE A 293 -15.74 20.39 1.19
CA ILE A 293 -14.49 20.36 1.95
C ILE A 293 -13.68 19.15 1.55
N SER A 294 -12.47 19.40 1.05
CA SER A 294 -11.45 18.38 0.92
C SER A 294 -10.40 18.59 2.00
N LEU A 295 -10.04 17.55 2.73
CA LEU A 295 -9.10 17.61 3.84
C LEU A 295 -8.05 16.50 3.71
N ALA A 296 -6.78 16.88 3.81
CA ALA A 296 -5.66 15.94 3.85
C ALA A 296 -5.13 15.75 5.28
N ILE A 297 -4.85 14.50 5.66
CA ILE A 297 -4.15 14.17 6.90
C ILE A 297 -2.82 13.48 6.57
N SER A 298 -1.71 14.15 6.80
CA SER A 298 -0.35 13.63 6.54
C SER A 298 0.33 13.19 7.82
N ALA A 299 0.98 12.04 7.85
CA ALA A 299 1.95 11.73 8.89
C ALA A 299 3.30 12.38 8.55
N ILE A 300 3.94 13.00 9.54
CA ILE A 300 5.24 13.69 9.41
C ILE A 300 6.24 12.96 10.31
N TYR A 301 7.31 12.42 9.74
CA TYR A 301 8.32 11.65 10.49
C TYR A 301 9.46 12.55 11.03
N LYS A 302 9.09 13.75 11.48
CA LYS A 302 9.93 14.78 12.11
C LYS A 302 9.10 15.49 13.16
N THR A 303 9.74 16.12 14.15
CA THR A 303 9.02 17.01 15.08
C THR A 303 8.52 18.25 14.35
N LEU A 304 7.46 18.88 14.87
CA LEU A 304 6.94 20.13 14.32
C LEU A 304 7.95 21.27 14.43
N GLU A 305 8.79 21.30 15.46
CA GLU A 305 9.83 22.34 15.59
C GLU A 305 10.78 22.31 14.41
N VAL A 306 11.16 21.11 13.94
CA VAL A 306 12.02 20.93 12.76
C VAL A 306 11.23 21.15 11.47
N PHE A 307 10.01 20.60 11.39
CA PHE A 307 9.18 20.70 10.20
C PHE A 307 8.78 22.15 9.89
N LEU A 308 8.55 22.98 10.90
CA LEU A 308 8.13 24.38 10.77
C LEU A 308 9.30 25.37 10.58
N GLN A 309 10.56 24.93 10.64
CA GLN A 309 11.73 25.81 10.42
C GLN A 309 11.83 26.44 9.02
N PRO A 310 11.55 25.73 7.91
CA PRO A 310 11.80 26.28 6.58
C PRO A 310 10.96 27.54 6.33
N PRO A 311 11.57 28.65 5.88
CA PRO A 311 10.87 29.93 5.74
C PRO A 311 9.76 29.89 4.66
N ASP A 312 9.95 29.06 3.64
CA ASP A 312 9.02 28.93 2.51
C ASP A 312 7.91 27.91 2.78
N LEU A 313 7.90 27.23 3.95
CA LEU A 313 6.94 26.17 4.24
C LEU A 313 5.48 26.62 4.13
N GLN A 314 5.16 27.84 4.58
CA GLN A 314 3.79 28.36 4.46
C GLN A 314 3.34 28.46 3.00
N GLN A 315 4.25 28.87 2.11
CA GLN A 315 3.99 28.96 0.67
C GLN A 315 3.88 27.56 0.06
N GLU A 316 4.74 26.62 0.49
CA GLU A 316 4.69 25.22 0.05
C GLU A 316 3.41 24.51 0.51
N LEU A 317 2.94 24.73 1.74
CA LEU A 317 1.66 24.21 2.24
C LEU A 317 0.47 24.80 1.47
N SER A 318 0.51 26.11 1.18
CA SER A 318 -0.50 26.79 0.37
C SER A 318 -0.55 26.22 -1.05
N HIS A 319 0.61 26.10 -1.70
CA HIS A 319 0.74 25.51 -3.04
C HIS A 319 0.28 24.05 -3.05
N PHE A 320 0.71 23.26 -2.07
CA PHE A 320 0.29 21.86 -1.93
C PHE A 320 -1.24 21.73 -1.85
N CYS A 321 -1.88 22.54 -1.00
CA CYS A 321 -3.33 22.56 -0.84
C CYS A 321 -4.05 23.00 -2.12
N GLN A 322 -3.53 24.03 -2.81
CA GLN A 322 -4.10 24.50 -4.08
C GLN A 322 -3.99 23.44 -5.19
N THR A 323 -2.80 22.84 -5.36
CA THR A 323 -2.53 21.83 -6.40
C THR A 323 -3.40 20.58 -6.24
N HIS A 324 -3.66 20.15 -5.00
CA HIS A 324 -4.43 18.94 -4.71
C HIS A 324 -5.89 19.24 -4.33
N GLY A 325 -6.33 20.50 -4.35
CA GLY A 325 -7.70 20.90 -4.02
C GLY A 325 -8.08 20.77 -2.55
N TYR A 326 -7.12 20.69 -1.62
CA TYR A 326 -7.39 20.59 -0.18
C TYR A 326 -7.78 21.95 0.41
N SER A 327 -8.94 22.00 1.07
CA SER A 327 -9.39 23.15 1.86
C SER A 327 -8.69 23.23 3.22
N VAL A 328 -8.28 22.08 3.78
CA VAL A 328 -7.59 21.97 5.06
C VAL A 328 -6.50 20.90 4.98
N TRP A 329 -5.38 21.16 5.63
CA TRP A 329 -4.36 20.16 5.87
C TRP A 329 -4.16 19.94 7.38
N VAL A 330 -4.07 18.67 7.77
CA VAL A 330 -3.75 18.23 9.13
C VAL A 330 -2.44 17.44 9.10
N GLY A 331 -1.40 17.99 9.71
CA GLY A 331 -0.13 17.32 9.89
C GLY A 331 -0.08 16.58 11.23
N MET A 332 0.23 15.29 11.22
CA MET A 332 0.46 14.49 12.42
C MET A 332 1.93 14.11 12.51
N ALA A 333 2.69 14.87 13.29
CA ALA A 333 4.10 14.60 13.53
C ALA A 333 4.29 13.47 14.54
N ILE A 334 5.24 12.57 14.25
CA ILE A 334 5.74 11.55 15.16
C ILE A 334 7.26 11.59 15.21
N ALA A 335 7.79 11.59 16.42
CA ALA A 335 9.20 11.37 16.71
C ALA A 335 9.34 10.37 17.85
N PHE A 336 10.54 9.83 18.04
CA PHE A 336 10.84 8.90 19.13
C PHE A 336 11.90 9.53 20.02
N SER A 337 11.70 9.45 21.34
CA SER A 337 12.70 9.89 22.32
C SER A 337 13.92 8.98 22.33
N ASP A 338 14.98 9.38 23.03
CA ASP A 338 16.18 8.54 23.24
C ASP A 338 15.85 7.20 23.92
N GLN A 339 14.72 7.11 24.64
CA GLN A 339 14.22 5.89 25.27
C GLN A 339 13.26 5.09 24.36
N GLY A 340 13.07 5.51 23.10
CA GLY A 340 12.18 4.87 22.13
C GLY A 340 10.69 5.16 22.36
N GLU A 341 10.35 6.14 23.21
CA GLU A 341 8.95 6.49 23.45
C GLU A 341 8.42 7.42 22.36
N PRO A 342 7.22 7.15 21.80
CA PRO A 342 6.66 7.99 20.75
C PRO A 342 6.19 9.33 21.32
N GLN A 343 6.60 10.40 20.68
CA GLN A 343 6.08 11.76 20.89
C GLN A 343 5.24 12.14 19.67
N ARG A 344 4.06 12.69 19.90
CA ARG A 344 3.14 13.11 18.84
C ARG A 344 2.82 14.58 18.94
N GLN A 345 2.74 15.22 17.78
CA GLN A 345 2.34 16.61 17.64
C GLN A 345 1.38 16.72 16.47
N LEU A 346 0.56 17.76 16.47
CA LEU A 346 -0.49 17.97 15.46
C LEU A 346 -0.45 19.40 14.96
N ALA A 347 -0.59 19.60 13.65
CA ALA A 347 -0.70 20.90 13.01
C ALA A 347 -1.97 20.95 12.16
N VAL A 348 -2.67 22.09 12.16
CA VAL A 348 -3.82 22.35 11.29
C VAL A 348 -3.55 23.61 10.49
N TYR A 349 -3.50 23.47 9.17
CA TYR A 349 -3.34 24.56 8.21
C TYR A 349 -4.61 24.70 7.37
N SER A 350 -5.03 25.95 7.14
CA SER A 350 -6.00 26.26 6.09
C SER A 350 -5.91 27.75 5.75
N PRO A 351 -6.03 28.12 4.46
CA PRO A 351 -6.17 29.52 4.05
C PRO A 351 -7.47 30.14 4.59
N ASP A 352 -8.51 29.33 4.81
CA ASP A 352 -9.75 29.76 5.48
C ASP A 352 -9.59 29.69 7.01
N GLY A 353 -9.47 30.87 7.63
CA GLY A 353 -9.34 30.99 9.07
C GLY A 353 -10.55 30.52 9.88
N HIS A 354 -11.76 30.53 9.30
CA HIS A 354 -12.95 29.99 9.95
C HIS A 354 -12.91 28.46 9.95
N LEU A 355 -12.63 27.86 8.79
CA LEU A 355 -12.54 26.41 8.65
C LEU A 355 -11.40 25.83 9.50
N ARG A 356 -10.23 26.50 9.55
CA ARG A 356 -9.13 26.12 10.44
C ARG A 356 -9.58 26.03 11.90
N LYS A 357 -10.23 27.09 12.42
CA LYS A 357 -10.71 27.15 13.80
C LYS A 357 -11.75 26.07 14.10
N LEU A 358 -12.59 25.74 13.12
CA LEU A 358 -13.60 24.71 13.27
C LEU A 358 -12.95 23.32 13.41
N VAL A 359 -11.99 22.99 12.54
CA VAL A 359 -11.25 21.71 12.63
C VAL A 359 -10.42 21.63 13.92
N CYS A 360 -9.73 22.72 14.31
CA CYS A 360 -9.05 22.83 15.60
C CYS A 360 -9.99 22.49 16.77
N ARG A 361 -11.18 23.12 16.82
CA ARG A 361 -12.15 22.89 17.89
C ARG A 361 -12.63 21.45 17.94
N VAL A 362 -12.89 20.83 16.79
CA VAL A 362 -13.30 19.43 16.71
C VAL A 362 -12.23 18.51 17.29
N LEU A 363 -10.96 18.77 16.98
CA LEU A 363 -9.83 17.97 17.48
C LEU A 363 -9.58 18.21 18.98
N GLU A 364 -9.73 19.46 19.45
CA GLU A 364 -9.61 19.84 20.86
C GLU A 364 -10.73 19.23 21.74
N GLN A 365 -11.93 19.07 21.18
CA GLN A 365 -13.12 18.54 21.86
C GLN A 365 -13.34 17.04 21.64
N ALA A 366 -12.40 16.36 21.00
CA ALA A 366 -12.50 14.92 20.78
C ALA A 366 -12.47 14.17 22.11
N GLU A 367 -13.42 13.26 22.34
CA GLU A 367 -13.50 12.44 23.56
C GLU A 367 -13.14 10.97 23.30
N ASP A 368 -13.31 10.48 22.07
CA ASP A 368 -13.00 9.10 21.68
C ASP A 368 -12.09 9.03 20.41
N PRO A 369 -10.76 8.90 20.58
CA PRO A 369 -10.06 9.09 21.85
C PRO A 369 -9.85 10.58 22.18
N ASP A 370 -9.81 10.90 23.47
CA ASP A 370 -9.28 12.19 23.95
C ASP A 370 -7.82 12.36 23.51
N LEU A 371 -7.57 13.36 22.66
CA LEU A 371 -6.27 13.65 22.08
C LEU A 371 -5.34 14.39 23.06
N ARG A 372 -5.89 15.04 24.09
CA ARG A 372 -5.17 15.85 25.08
C ARG A 372 -4.24 16.88 24.42
N LEU A 373 -4.81 17.71 23.55
CA LEU A 373 -4.06 18.71 22.77
C LEU A 373 -3.70 19.93 23.63
N THR A 374 -2.43 20.30 23.60
CA THR A 374 -1.93 21.55 24.21
C THR A 374 -1.34 22.44 23.12
N PRO A 375 -1.75 23.70 22.97
CA PRO A 375 -1.23 24.58 21.92
C PRO A 375 0.30 24.74 21.97
N LEU A 376 0.92 24.81 20.79
CA LEU A 376 2.32 25.17 20.58
C LEU A 376 2.41 26.47 19.77
N ASP A 377 3.51 27.19 19.92
CA ASP A 377 3.80 28.35 19.10
C ASP A 377 4.05 27.93 17.64
N SER A 378 3.45 28.68 16.71
CA SER A 378 3.63 28.51 15.27
C SER A 378 4.18 29.82 14.69
N PRO A 379 5.20 29.77 13.81
CA PRO A 379 5.68 30.95 13.10
C PRO A 379 4.67 31.45 12.06
N PHE A 380 3.67 30.64 11.70
CA PHE A 380 2.69 30.94 10.63
C PHE A 380 1.29 31.20 11.22
N LYS A 381 0.69 32.34 10.85
CA LYS A 381 -0.63 32.78 11.39
C LYS A 381 -1.80 31.93 10.94
N ASP A 382 -1.65 31.24 9.82
CA ASP A 382 -2.61 30.36 9.19
C ASP A 382 -2.42 28.88 9.56
N LEU A 383 -1.54 28.60 10.52
CA LEU A 383 -1.26 27.27 11.04
C LEU A 383 -1.38 27.27 12.57
N GLN A 384 -2.14 26.31 13.11
CA GLN A 384 -2.21 26.06 14.55
C GLN A 384 -1.50 24.76 14.87
N ALA A 385 -0.53 24.81 15.79
CA ALA A 385 0.25 23.65 16.23
C ALA A 385 -0.16 23.22 17.65
N TYR A 386 0.04 21.93 17.94
CA TYR A 386 -0.29 21.29 19.22
C TYR A 386 0.73 20.22 19.59
N GLN A 387 1.01 20.12 20.88
CA GLN A 387 1.52 18.91 21.50
C GLN A 387 0.34 17.96 21.72
N GLN A 388 0.46 16.70 21.31
CA GLN A 388 -0.58 15.70 21.52
C GLN A 388 -0.22 14.81 22.73
N GLY A 389 -0.94 14.98 23.84
CA GLY A 389 -0.70 14.22 25.07
C GLY A 389 -1.08 12.74 24.96
N ASN A 390 -2.06 12.40 24.11
CA ASN A 390 -2.37 11.01 23.80
C ASN A 390 -1.47 10.45 22.69
N THR A 391 -0.30 9.95 23.05
CA THR A 391 0.70 9.42 22.12
C THR A 391 0.28 8.12 21.42
N VAL A 392 -0.78 7.45 21.88
CA VAL A 392 -1.32 6.23 21.25
C VAL A 392 -2.27 6.58 20.09
N ALA A 393 -2.90 7.75 20.11
CA ALA A 393 -3.81 8.18 19.06
C ALA A 393 -3.06 8.55 17.76
N SER A 394 -2.93 7.59 16.84
CA SER A 394 -2.34 7.82 15.52
C SER A 394 -3.34 8.43 14.54
N ARG A 395 -2.92 8.64 13.28
CA ARG A 395 -3.84 9.02 12.18
C ARG A 395 -5.07 8.13 12.10
N LYS A 396 -4.94 6.83 12.38
CA LYS A 396 -6.08 5.89 12.37
C LYS A 396 -7.15 6.24 13.41
N LYS A 397 -6.79 6.95 14.50
CA LYS A 397 -7.72 7.42 15.53
C LYS A 397 -8.20 8.86 15.28
N VAL A 398 -7.36 9.72 14.69
CA VAL A 398 -7.74 11.09 14.32
C VAL A 398 -8.66 11.14 13.10
N LEU A 399 -8.46 10.25 12.14
CA LEU A 399 -9.24 10.23 10.90
C LEU A 399 -10.76 10.02 11.14
N PRO A 400 -11.21 9.08 11.99
CA PRO A 400 -12.62 8.94 12.36
C PRO A 400 -13.23 10.19 12.99
N ILE A 401 -12.49 10.92 13.83
CA ILE A 401 -12.95 12.17 14.46
C ILE A 401 -13.29 13.19 13.36
N ILE A 402 -12.37 13.42 12.44
CA ILE A 402 -12.56 14.38 11.33
C ILE A 402 -13.66 13.90 10.37
N LYS A 403 -13.70 12.60 10.04
CA LYS A 403 -14.72 12.01 9.17
C LYS A 403 -16.13 12.21 9.74
N SER A 404 -16.30 11.99 11.04
CA SER A 404 -17.59 12.22 11.72
C SER A 404 -17.99 13.69 11.69
N PHE A 405 -17.04 14.61 11.88
CA PHE A 405 -17.28 16.04 11.75
C PHE A 405 -17.79 16.43 10.35
N LEU A 406 -17.12 15.95 9.28
CA LEU A 406 -17.52 16.24 7.91
C LEU A 406 -18.95 15.74 7.62
N ARG A 407 -19.28 14.51 8.06
CA ARG A 407 -20.63 13.93 7.90
C ARG A 407 -21.72 14.72 8.63
N GLU A 408 -21.45 15.12 9.88
CA GLU A 408 -22.41 15.89 10.67
C GLU A 408 -22.66 17.28 10.07
N ARG A 409 -21.61 17.88 9.49
CA ARG A 409 -21.75 19.16 8.77
C ARG A 409 -22.63 19.01 7.53
N GLU A 410 -22.36 18.03 6.67
CA GLU A 410 -23.18 17.76 5.48
C GLU A 410 -24.64 17.52 5.84
N ARG A 411 -24.89 16.77 6.93
CA ARG A 411 -26.25 16.53 7.43
C ARG A 411 -26.95 17.82 7.85
N ARG A 412 -26.25 18.74 8.52
CA ARG A 412 -26.80 20.04 8.92
C ARG A 412 -27.09 20.94 7.74
N GLU A 413 -26.21 20.96 6.74
CA GLU A 413 -26.38 21.73 5.51
C GLU A 413 -27.57 21.20 4.69
N ALA A 414 -27.70 19.88 4.55
CA ALA A 414 -28.85 19.26 3.90
C ALA A 414 -30.18 19.58 4.61
N LEU A 415 -30.19 19.56 5.95
CA LEU A 415 -31.38 19.92 6.73
C LEU A 415 -31.72 21.41 6.59
N ALA A 416 -30.72 22.29 6.56
CA ALA A 416 -30.91 23.72 6.36
C ALA A 416 -31.45 24.04 4.95
N ALA A 417 -30.94 23.35 3.91
CA ALA A 417 -31.43 23.48 2.54
C ALA A 417 -32.89 23.00 2.40
N ALA A 418 -33.24 21.86 3.00
CA ALA A 418 -34.62 21.36 3.01
C ALA A 418 -35.59 22.33 3.72
N THR A 419 -35.17 22.90 4.85
CA THR A 419 -35.98 23.88 5.59
C THR A 419 -36.20 25.18 4.81
N GLN A 420 -35.24 25.60 3.96
CA GLN A 420 -35.39 26.76 3.09
C GLN A 420 -36.34 26.50 1.91
N GLN A 421 -36.44 25.26 1.42
CA GLN A 421 -37.40 24.88 0.38
C GLN A 421 -38.85 24.85 0.91
N ASP A 422 -39.08 24.35 2.13
CA ASP A 422 -40.41 24.35 2.75
C ASP A 422 -40.95 25.76 3.04
N VAL A 423 -40.05 26.73 3.31
CA VAL A 423 -40.44 28.14 3.55
C VAL A 423 -40.84 28.85 2.24
N LEU A 424 -40.33 28.41 1.10
CA LEU A 424 -40.71 28.96 -0.21
C LEU A 424 -42.03 28.34 -0.73
N ASP A 425 -42.26 27.05 -0.47
CA ASP A 425 -43.49 26.34 -0.90
C ASP A 425 -44.69 26.58 0.05
N GLY A 426 -44.43 27.07 1.28
CA GLY A 426 -45.45 27.44 2.27
C GLY A 426 -46.19 28.76 2.01
N SER A 427 -46.00 29.40 0.85
CA SER A 427 -46.60 30.71 0.51
C SER A 427 -47.80 30.63 -0.45
N HIS A 428 -48.76 29.73 -0.17
CA HIS A 428 -50.10 29.77 -0.77
C HIS A 428 -51.19 29.96 0.30
N PRO A 429 -52.10 30.95 0.17
CA PRO A 429 -53.07 31.27 1.21
C PRO A 429 -54.21 30.26 1.28
N HIS A 430 -54.60 29.97 2.52
CA HIS A 430 -55.72 29.14 2.95
C HIS A 430 -56.96 29.10 2.03
N ALA A 431 -57.28 27.92 1.51
CA ALA A 431 -58.65 27.56 1.13
C ALA A 431 -59.29 26.79 2.29
N ALA A 432 -60.29 27.40 2.91
CA ALA A 432 -61.08 26.81 3.98
C ALA A 432 -61.84 25.57 3.49
N VAL A 433 -61.50 24.39 4.02
CA VAL A 433 -62.36 23.20 3.95
C VAL A 433 -63.03 23.03 5.30
N LYS A 434 -64.32 23.40 5.36
CA LYS A 434 -65.23 23.06 6.45
C LYS A 434 -65.45 21.55 6.46
N CYS A 435 -64.98 20.87 7.50
CA CYS A 435 -65.48 19.54 7.86
C CYS A 435 -66.47 19.70 9.02
N GLN A 436 -67.74 19.36 8.78
CA GLN A 436 -68.71 19.12 9.84
C GLN A 436 -68.59 17.69 10.38
N PRO A 437 -68.95 17.45 11.65
CA PRO A 437 -68.62 16.24 12.36
C PRO A 437 -69.71 15.19 12.18
N ASN A 438 -69.35 13.91 12.08
CA ASN A 438 -70.22 12.87 12.61
C ASN A 438 -69.51 11.53 12.87
N ILE A 439 -69.92 10.95 14.00
CA ILE A 439 -69.85 9.54 14.41
C ILE A 439 -68.64 9.12 15.29
N ASN A 440 -68.97 9.06 16.58
CA ASN A 440 -68.35 8.32 17.68
C ASN A 440 -68.02 6.86 17.34
N TRP A 441 -66.89 6.36 17.87
CA TRP A 441 -66.96 5.18 18.74
C TRP A 441 -65.92 5.27 19.86
N SER A 442 -66.44 5.17 21.08
CA SER A 442 -65.74 5.09 22.35
C SER A 442 -65.06 3.74 22.57
N CYS A 443 -63.87 3.71 23.17
CA CYS A 443 -63.48 2.65 24.09
C CYS A 443 -62.82 3.25 25.33
N ARG A 444 -63.53 3.11 26.45
CA ARG A 444 -63.08 3.42 27.80
C ARG A 444 -62.71 2.09 28.48
N ASN A 445 -61.56 2.13 29.15
CA ASN A 445 -61.28 1.62 30.49
C ASN A 445 -61.05 0.13 30.79
N ARG A 446 -60.00 -0.02 31.63
CA ARG A 446 -59.70 -1.01 32.69
C ARG A 446 -59.15 -2.36 32.21
N GLY A 447 -58.10 -2.92 32.78
CA GLY A 447 -57.32 -2.60 33.98
C GLY A 447 -56.94 -3.90 34.72
N ALA A 448 -55.76 -3.90 35.37
CA ALA A 448 -55.21 -4.92 36.29
C ALA A 448 -54.89 -6.30 35.68
N GLY A 449 -53.88 -7.07 36.08
CA GLY A 449 -52.84 -7.03 37.12
C GLY A 449 -51.91 -8.24 36.81
N GLU A 450 -50.60 -8.16 36.98
CA GLU A 450 -49.82 -8.42 38.20
C GLU A 450 -49.23 -9.86 38.24
N LEU A 451 -47.95 -9.95 38.64
CA LEU A 451 -47.15 -11.15 39.03
C LEU A 451 -46.64 -12.03 37.88
N GLY A 452 -45.40 -12.51 37.80
CA GLY A 452 -44.25 -12.53 38.73
C GLY A 452 -43.46 -13.83 38.49
N LEU A 453 -42.12 -13.72 38.59
CA LEU A 453 -41.16 -14.78 38.97
C LEU A 453 -40.67 -15.84 37.93
N ASP A 454 -39.35 -15.78 37.72
CA ASP A 454 -38.31 -16.82 37.89
C ASP A 454 -38.04 -17.94 36.86
N ASP A 455 -36.75 -17.99 36.50
CA ASP A 455 -35.82 -19.13 36.39
C ASP A 455 -35.76 -20.12 35.20
N GLU A 456 -34.50 -20.21 34.72
CA GLU A 456 -33.68 -21.38 34.33
C GLU A 456 -33.95 -22.21 33.05
N ASP A 457 -32.94 -22.14 32.17
CA ASP A 457 -32.20 -23.23 31.50
C ASP A 457 -32.89 -24.56 31.23
N VAL A 458 -33.02 -24.95 29.94
CA VAL A 458 -32.76 -26.32 29.46
C VAL A 458 -32.31 -26.31 27.99
N GLU A 459 -31.22 -27.02 27.73
CA GLU A 459 -30.61 -27.30 26.43
C GLU A 459 -31.37 -28.32 25.55
N GLU A 460 -30.94 -28.38 24.29
CA GLU A 460 -30.73 -29.59 23.48
C GLU A 460 -31.87 -30.28 22.71
N PHE A 461 -31.59 -30.36 21.39
CA PHE A 461 -31.64 -31.53 20.50
C PHE A 461 -32.83 -31.79 19.54
N SER A 462 -32.41 -31.86 18.26
CA SER A 462 -32.86 -32.72 17.14
C SER A 462 -34.05 -32.31 16.23
N ASP A 463 -33.67 -31.83 15.04
CA ASP A 463 -34.07 -32.22 13.65
C ASP A 463 -34.99 -33.47 13.49
N PRO A 464 -35.71 -33.73 12.36
CA PRO A 464 -35.55 -33.14 11.02
C PRO A 464 -36.82 -32.95 10.15
N SER A 465 -36.57 -32.49 8.91
CA SER A 465 -37.30 -32.81 7.66
C SER A 465 -38.45 -31.88 7.24
N GLU A 466 -38.24 -31.09 6.18
CA GLU A 466 -38.70 -31.34 4.80
C GLU A 466 -38.75 -30.03 3.98
N THR A 467 -38.01 -30.03 2.87
CA THR A 467 -38.28 -29.42 1.56
C THR A 467 -39.07 -28.10 1.47
N CYS A 468 -38.48 -27.10 0.81
CA CYS A 468 -39.04 -26.50 -0.42
C CYS A 468 -38.03 -25.54 -1.07
N LEU A 469 -37.71 -25.83 -2.34
CA LEU A 469 -37.10 -24.93 -3.29
C LEU A 469 -38.19 -23.99 -3.88
N ASP A 470 -37.78 -22.76 -4.13
CA ASP A 470 -37.95 -22.02 -5.39
C ASP A 470 -38.85 -20.76 -5.46
N ASP A 471 -38.21 -19.75 -6.05
CA ASP A 471 -38.66 -18.71 -6.97
C ASP A 471 -39.81 -17.72 -6.67
N SER A 472 -39.39 -16.45 -6.67
CA SER A 472 -39.54 -15.53 -7.82
C SER A 472 -40.93 -15.41 -8.49
N GLN A 473 -41.36 -14.14 -8.61
CA GLN A 473 -42.39 -13.58 -9.49
C GLN A 473 -43.86 -13.60 -9.02
N ARG A 474 -44.33 -12.41 -8.62
CA ARG A 474 -45.51 -11.65 -9.12
C ARG A 474 -45.93 -10.68 -8.01
N TYR A 475 -46.02 -9.37 -8.25
CA TYR A 475 -47.06 -8.77 -9.09
C TYR A 475 -46.64 -7.37 -9.58
N LYS A 476 -46.85 -7.14 -10.88
CA LYS A 476 -46.95 -5.82 -11.53
C LYS A 476 -48.44 -5.55 -11.86
N ALA A 477 -48.72 -4.27 -12.13
CA ALA A 477 -49.93 -3.63 -12.68
C ALA A 477 -50.92 -3.15 -11.60
N TYR A 478 -51.38 -1.90 -11.56
CA TYR A 478 -51.65 -0.86 -12.58
C TYR A 478 -51.29 0.54 -12.00
N PHE A 479 -51.03 1.64 -12.70
CA PHE A 479 -51.73 2.27 -13.82
C PHE A 479 -50.81 3.28 -14.54
N THR A 480 -51.09 3.46 -15.83
CA THR A 480 -50.36 4.24 -16.83
C THR A 480 -50.75 5.73 -16.84
N GLY A 481 -49.76 6.62 -17.04
CA GLY A 481 -49.90 7.78 -17.93
C GLY A 481 -49.93 9.18 -17.30
N CYS A 482 -48.81 9.90 -17.33
CA CYS A 482 -48.66 11.11 -18.14
C CYS A 482 -47.17 11.52 -18.22
N ARG A 483 -46.79 12.04 -19.38
CA ARG A 483 -45.44 12.35 -19.84
C ARG A 483 -45.08 13.78 -19.44
N THR A 484 -44.00 13.99 -18.70
CA THR A 484 -43.20 15.22 -18.75
C THR A 484 -41.76 14.87 -18.37
N GLN A 485 -40.85 15.08 -19.32
CA GLN A 485 -39.40 15.00 -19.14
C GLN A 485 -38.95 16.08 -18.15
N VAL A 486 -38.25 15.68 -17.10
CA VAL A 486 -37.17 16.45 -16.49
C VAL A 486 -36.10 15.42 -16.15
N ASP A 487 -34.95 15.52 -16.83
CA ASP A 487 -33.78 14.69 -16.58
C ASP A 487 -33.25 15.00 -15.17
N ASP A 488 -33.20 13.99 -14.31
CA ASP A 488 -32.44 14.02 -13.05
C ASP A 488 -31.61 12.75 -12.99
N ALA A 489 -30.48 12.79 -13.70
CA ALA A 489 -29.41 11.83 -13.56
C ALA A 489 -28.50 12.35 -12.43
N SER A 490 -28.80 11.99 -11.19
CA SER A 490 -27.82 12.05 -10.11
C SER A 490 -26.87 10.87 -10.28
N LEU A 491 -25.89 11.05 -11.15
CA LEU A 491 -24.72 10.18 -11.22
C LEU A 491 -23.79 10.59 -10.08
N ASP A 492 -23.57 9.66 -9.15
CA ASP A 492 -22.47 9.69 -8.20
C ASP A 492 -21.15 9.60 -8.99
N ASP A 493 -20.68 10.74 -9.52
CA ASP A 493 -19.35 10.88 -10.08
C ASP A 493 -18.34 11.02 -8.93
N ASP A 494 -18.00 9.89 -8.32
CA ASP A 494 -16.80 9.77 -7.52
C ASP A 494 -15.58 9.94 -8.44
N VAL A 495 -14.95 11.10 -8.45
CA VAL A 495 -13.56 11.23 -8.91
C VAL A 495 -12.69 10.54 -7.86
N ILE A 496 -12.55 9.22 -8.02
CA ILE A 496 -11.69 8.37 -7.19
C ILE A 496 -10.24 8.64 -7.61
N LEU A 497 -9.51 9.38 -6.78
CA LEU A 497 -8.04 9.35 -6.82
C LEU A 497 -7.59 7.92 -6.46
N PRO A 498 -6.49 7.42 -7.07
CA PRO A 498 -6.00 6.07 -6.82
C PRO A 498 -5.80 5.85 -5.31
N PRO A 499 -6.18 4.68 -4.77
CA PRO A 499 -6.10 4.39 -3.35
C PRO A 499 -4.68 4.62 -2.86
N THR A 500 -4.56 5.43 -1.79
CA THR A 500 -3.27 5.76 -1.22
C THR A 500 -2.64 4.51 -0.64
N PRO A 501 -1.39 4.18 -1.00
CA PRO A 501 -0.96 2.86 -0.67
C PRO A 501 -0.10 2.87 0.59
N MET A 502 -0.60 2.15 1.58
CA MET A 502 0.14 1.79 2.78
C MET A 502 -0.46 0.49 3.28
N ASN A 503 0.37 -0.56 3.28
CA ASN A 503 0.35 -1.68 4.20
C ASN A 503 -0.84 -1.65 5.18
N SER A 504 -1.94 -2.31 4.80
CA SER A 504 -2.99 -2.69 5.75
C SER A 504 -2.36 -3.68 6.73
N LEU A 505 -1.75 -3.14 7.79
CA LEU A 505 -1.61 -3.89 9.03
C LEU A 505 -3.02 -4.30 9.43
N VAL A 506 -3.31 -5.58 9.17
CA VAL A 506 -4.49 -6.35 9.57
C VAL A 506 -4.97 -5.90 10.96
N GLU A 507 -6.27 -5.69 11.11
CA GLU A 507 -6.89 -5.47 12.43
C GLU A 507 -6.42 -6.57 13.40
N GLY A 508 -5.82 -6.16 14.53
CA GLY A 508 -5.28 -7.08 15.54
C GLY A 508 -3.77 -7.31 15.52
N SER A 509 -2.99 -6.57 14.72
CA SER A 509 -1.52 -6.60 14.82
C SER A 509 -1.04 -6.17 16.23
N PRO A 510 -0.07 -6.88 16.86
CA PRO A 510 0.51 -6.51 18.15
C PRO A 510 1.13 -5.10 18.18
N LEU A 511 1.37 -4.49 17.00
CA LEU A 511 1.90 -3.14 16.83
C LEU A 511 0.85 -2.04 17.01
N ASP A 512 -0.44 -2.37 17.11
CA ASP A 512 -1.52 -1.41 17.36
C ASP A 512 -1.46 -0.81 18.78
N LYS A 513 -0.64 -1.41 19.67
CA LYS A 513 -0.31 -0.91 21.01
C LYS A 513 1.05 -0.19 21.09
N GLY A 514 1.65 0.13 19.95
CA GLY A 514 3.05 0.58 19.86
C GLY A 514 4.04 -0.58 19.92
N LEU A 515 5.29 -0.31 19.56
CA LEU A 515 6.38 -1.29 19.68
C LEU A 515 6.44 -1.78 21.14
N PRO A 516 6.63 -3.09 21.39
CA PRO A 516 6.86 -3.57 22.75
C PRO A 516 8.07 -2.83 23.33
N LYS A 517 7.89 -2.20 24.50
CA LYS A 517 8.95 -1.51 25.22
C LYS A 517 10.03 -2.53 25.62
N LEU A 518 11.05 -2.68 24.78
CA LEU A 518 12.27 -3.39 25.11
C LEU A 518 13.17 -2.43 25.90
N THR A 519 12.86 -2.21 27.17
CA THR A 519 13.81 -1.52 28.06
C THR A 519 14.97 -2.46 28.38
N ALA A 520 16.18 -1.91 28.54
CA ALA A 520 17.36 -2.68 28.95
C ALA A 520 17.12 -3.45 30.27
N GLU A 521 16.25 -2.91 31.13
CA GLU A 521 15.80 -3.54 32.38
C GLU A 521 14.92 -4.77 32.13
N ALA A 522 13.99 -4.74 31.16
CA ALA A 522 13.16 -5.88 30.80
C ALA A 522 13.97 -7.03 30.15
N LEU A 523 15.08 -6.71 29.48
CA LEU A 523 16.03 -7.70 28.97
C LEU A 523 16.85 -8.33 30.12
N LEU A 524 17.34 -7.52 31.06
CA LEU A 524 18.09 -8.02 32.22
C LEU A 524 17.24 -8.86 33.17
N GLU A 525 15.97 -8.50 33.37
CA GLU A 525 15.03 -9.27 34.19
C GLU A 525 14.67 -10.63 33.55
N LYS A 526 14.57 -10.70 32.21
CA LYS A 526 14.39 -11.97 31.50
C LYS A 526 15.64 -12.83 31.45
N PHE A 527 16.83 -12.25 31.30
CA PHE A 527 18.10 -13.00 31.37
C PHE A 527 18.34 -13.60 32.76
N SER A 528 17.98 -12.87 33.82
CA SER A 528 18.06 -13.38 35.20
C SER A 528 17.02 -14.47 35.50
N GLN A 529 15.82 -14.43 34.90
CA GLN A 529 14.85 -15.52 35.02
C GLN A 529 15.27 -16.79 34.26
N ILE A 530 15.98 -16.65 33.13
CA ILE A 530 16.53 -17.79 32.37
C ILE A 530 17.66 -18.48 33.13
N THR A 531 18.56 -17.73 33.78
CA THR A 531 19.66 -18.32 34.57
C THR A 531 19.16 -19.04 35.84
N VAL A 532 18.07 -18.57 36.44
CA VAL A 532 17.41 -19.24 37.59
C VAL A 532 16.67 -20.52 37.15
N ALA A 533 16.05 -20.51 35.96
CA ALA A 533 15.37 -21.68 35.41
C ALA A 533 16.35 -22.81 35.03
N ASP A 534 17.51 -22.50 34.45
CA ASP A 534 18.54 -23.49 34.13
C ASP A 534 19.27 -24.02 35.38
N SER A 535 19.44 -23.20 36.41
CA SER A 535 19.98 -23.63 37.70
C SER A 535 19.05 -24.64 38.41
N ASN A 536 17.73 -24.42 38.34
CA ASN A 536 16.74 -25.35 38.88
C ASN A 536 16.58 -26.64 38.04
N ARG A 537 16.89 -26.60 36.74
CA ARG A 537 16.88 -27.78 35.87
C ARG A 537 18.09 -28.68 36.08
N ASN A 538 19.25 -28.10 36.39
CA ASN A 538 20.48 -28.84 36.71
C ASN A 538 20.49 -29.46 38.12
N ASN A 539 19.75 -28.88 39.09
CA ASN A 539 19.61 -29.48 40.43
C ASN A 539 18.59 -30.62 40.51
N ARG A 540 17.78 -30.86 39.47
CA ARG A 540 16.86 -32.02 39.39
C ARG A 540 17.45 -33.24 38.65
N LYS A 541 18.70 -33.14 38.19
CA LYS A 541 19.43 -34.23 37.49
C LYS A 541 20.71 -34.66 38.21
N LYS A 542 20.82 -34.39 39.52
CA LYS A 542 21.86 -34.98 40.38
C LYS A 542 21.25 -35.92 41.39
#